data_AF-A0A2H0S3B9-F1
#
_entry.id   AF-A0A2H0S3B9-F1
#
_cell.length_a   1.000
_cell.length_b   1.000
_cell.length_c   1.000
_cell.angle_alpha   90.00
_cell.angle_beta   90.00
_cell.angle_gamma   90.00
#
_symmetry.space_group_name_H-M   'P 1'
#
loop_
_entity.id
_entity.type
_entity.pdbx_description
1 polymer ?
#
loop_
_entity_poly.entity_id
_entity_poly.type
_entity_poly.pdbx_seq_one_letter_code
_entity_poly.pdbx_strand_id
1 'polypeptide(L)'
;NYDSLYEYVEIYNNSGELLNISSLQLVDGGGNTVMISDQQLAAGATFLIARPGLLSRGIVPNITHDGGLSLNNRGESVRLVYNGQTIDEITYHSGWPYSAGHALTLDPSKYDTELNDEPSNWCASPTVYSVGSDATEKFSKVVD
;
A
#
# COMPACT_ATOMS: atom_id res chain seq x y z
N ASN A 1 -15.26 10.52 -11.06
CA ASN A 1 -14.15 9.56 -11.11
C ASN A 1 -14.20 8.80 -9.79
N TYR A 2 -14.67 7.55 -9.78
CA TYR A 2 -15.02 6.81 -8.53
C TYR A 2 -13.87 5.96 -7.97
N ASP A 3 -12.78 5.84 -8.73
CA ASP A 3 -11.68 4.90 -8.45
C ASP A 3 -10.87 5.32 -7.21
N SER A 4 -10.62 6.61 -7.04
CA SER A 4 -9.85 7.15 -5.91
C SER A 4 -10.52 7.00 -4.54
N LEU A 5 -11.74 6.45 -4.47
CA LEU A 5 -12.44 6.16 -3.22
C LEU A 5 -12.00 4.83 -2.58
N TYR A 6 -11.43 3.92 -3.36
CA TYR A 6 -11.12 2.54 -2.94
C TYR A 6 -9.63 2.24 -2.88
N GLU A 7 -8.87 3.30 -2.75
CA GLU A 7 -7.43 3.30 -2.74
C GLU A 7 -6.92 2.95 -1.31
N TYR A 8 -6.24 1.81 -1.06
CA TYR A 8 -5.47 1.46 0.16
C TYR A 8 -3.99 0.98 0.06
N VAL A 9 -3.05 1.36 0.93
CA VAL A 9 -1.70 0.74 1.01
C VAL A 9 -1.61 -0.15 2.25
N GLU A 10 -0.93 -1.27 2.13
CA GLU A 10 -0.64 -2.17 3.25
C GLU A 10 0.82 -2.07 3.66
N ILE A 11 1.08 -2.17 4.96
CA ILE A 11 2.43 -2.26 5.52
C ILE A 11 2.55 -3.60 6.25
N TYR A 12 3.43 -4.48 5.81
CA TYR A 12 3.67 -5.80 6.40
C TYR A 12 4.95 -5.80 7.24
N ASN A 13 4.91 -6.40 8.42
CA ASN A 13 6.09 -6.57 9.26
C ASN A 13 6.74 -7.94 9.03
N ASN A 14 7.90 -7.96 8.35
CA ASN A 14 8.66 -9.17 8.05
C ASN A 14 9.82 -9.45 9.01
N SER A 15 10.12 -8.54 9.94
CA SER A 15 11.30 -8.60 10.82
C SER A 15 11.36 -9.79 11.80
N GLY A 16 10.23 -10.48 12.01
CA GLY A 16 10.10 -11.50 13.06
C GLY A 16 9.91 -10.94 14.47
N GLU A 17 9.89 -9.61 14.64
CA GLU A 17 9.76 -8.93 15.92
C GLU A 17 8.51 -8.03 16.00
N LEU A 18 8.17 -7.55 17.21
CA LEU A 18 7.16 -6.51 17.39
C LEU A 18 7.77 -5.15 17.07
N LEU A 19 7.34 -4.54 15.97
CA LEU A 19 7.84 -3.22 15.56
C LEU A 19 7.00 -2.11 16.17
N ASN A 20 7.66 -1.04 16.62
CA ASN A 20 6.99 0.23 16.85
C ASN A 20 6.99 1.01 15.54
N ILE A 21 5.82 1.13 14.92
CA ILE A 21 5.65 1.84 13.65
C ILE A 21 5.11 3.26 13.85
N SER A 22 5.11 3.75 15.09
CA SER A 22 4.83 5.15 15.38
C SER A 22 5.85 6.05 14.68
N SER A 23 5.37 7.18 14.15
CA SER A 23 6.17 8.13 13.37
C SER A 23 6.62 7.65 11.98
N LEU A 24 6.22 6.44 11.56
CA LEU A 24 6.31 6.10 10.14
C LEU A 24 5.38 6.99 9.32
N GLN A 25 5.86 7.36 8.15
CA GLN A 25 5.16 8.18 7.19
C GLN A 25 5.08 7.42 5.88
N LEU A 26 3.88 7.41 5.30
CA LEU A 26 3.69 6.99 3.92
C LEU A 26 3.63 8.25 3.06
N VAL A 27 4.52 8.35 2.07
CA VAL A 27 4.69 9.55 1.24
C VAL A 27 4.53 9.17 -0.23
N ASP A 28 3.63 9.82 -0.96
CA ASP A 28 3.50 9.62 -2.41
C ASP A 28 4.56 10.41 -3.21
N GLY A 29 4.63 10.20 -4.53
CA GLY A 29 5.59 10.91 -5.39
C GLY A 29 5.26 12.40 -5.57
N GLY A 30 4.05 12.83 -5.22
CA GLY A 30 3.67 14.24 -5.09
C GLY A 30 4.13 14.89 -3.77
N GLY A 31 4.60 14.09 -2.81
CA GLY A 31 4.99 14.54 -1.47
C GLY A 31 3.85 14.62 -0.46
N ASN A 32 2.63 14.18 -0.82
CA ASN A 32 1.56 14.07 0.17
C ASN A 32 1.90 12.96 1.16
N THR A 33 1.56 13.18 2.43
CA THR A 33 2.01 12.34 3.53
C THR A 33 0.85 11.90 4.41
N VAL A 34 0.84 10.62 4.78
CA VAL A 34 0.03 10.07 5.86
C VAL A 34 0.96 9.63 6.98
N MET A 35 0.74 10.14 8.19
CA MET A 35 1.50 9.77 9.37
C MET A 35 0.80 8.65 10.15
N ILE A 36 1.60 7.71 10.67
CA ILE A 36 1.16 6.67 11.59
C ILE A 36 1.53 7.12 13.01
N SER A 37 0.57 7.09 13.93
CA SER A 37 0.75 7.52 15.32
C SER A 37 0.36 6.41 16.29
N ASP A 38 1.14 6.27 17.36
CA ASP A 38 0.87 5.41 18.53
C ASP A 38 0.54 3.94 18.18
N GLN A 39 1.33 3.34 17.29
CA GLN A 39 1.06 2.01 16.76
C GLN A 39 2.25 1.06 16.91
N GLN A 40 1.94 -0.17 17.32
CA GLN A 40 2.84 -1.32 17.22
C GLN A 40 2.31 -2.32 16.19
N LEU A 41 3.20 -2.97 15.45
CA LEU A 41 2.85 -3.98 14.45
C LEU A 41 3.54 -5.29 14.80
N ALA A 42 2.76 -6.32 15.12
CA ALA A 42 3.31 -7.63 15.46
C ALA A 42 4.00 -8.27 14.24
N ALA A 43 4.93 -9.19 14.49
CA ALA A 43 5.55 -9.98 13.44
C ALA A 43 4.49 -10.70 12.58
N GLY A 44 4.61 -10.59 11.26
CA GLY A 44 3.66 -11.16 10.31
C GLY A 44 2.30 -10.46 10.24
N ALA A 45 2.11 -9.34 10.94
CA ALA A 45 0.89 -8.55 10.86
C ALA A 45 0.99 -7.49 9.75
N THR A 46 -0.18 -7.06 9.27
CA THR A 46 -0.33 -5.99 8.27
C THR A 46 -1.03 -4.78 8.88
N PHE A 47 -0.62 -3.58 8.47
CA PHE A 47 -1.24 -2.31 8.80
C PHE A 47 -1.81 -1.66 7.53
N LEU A 48 -3.14 -1.49 7.49
CA LEU A 48 -3.90 -1.04 6.33
C LEU A 48 -4.20 0.47 6.43
N ILE A 49 -3.73 1.24 5.44
CA ILE A 49 -3.99 2.67 5.28
C ILE A 49 -4.86 2.87 4.05
N ALA A 50 -6.04 3.45 4.19
CA ALA A 50 -7.04 3.41 3.11
C ALA A 50 -7.85 4.69 2.93
N ARG A 51 -8.42 4.86 1.75
CA ARG A 51 -9.53 5.80 1.53
C ARG A 51 -10.79 5.28 2.23
N PRO A 52 -11.68 6.19 2.70
CA PRO A 52 -12.86 5.79 3.46
C PRO A 52 -13.88 4.96 2.65
N GLY A 53 -13.80 4.96 1.32
CA GLY A 53 -14.69 4.16 0.48
C GLY A 53 -14.60 2.65 0.75
N LEU A 54 -13.45 2.14 1.24
CA LEU A 54 -13.29 0.74 1.63
C LEU A 54 -14.29 0.28 2.70
N LEU A 55 -14.74 1.17 3.58
CA LEU A 55 -15.73 0.86 4.61
C LEU A 55 -17.05 0.38 4.00
N SER A 56 -17.45 0.95 2.87
CA SER A 56 -18.66 0.52 2.14
C SER A 56 -18.54 -0.89 1.55
N ARG A 57 -17.33 -1.45 1.49
CA ARG A 57 -17.03 -2.82 1.07
C ARG A 57 -16.82 -3.78 2.23
N GLY A 58 -17.04 -3.32 3.47
CA GLY A 58 -16.83 -4.11 4.68
C GLY A 58 -15.36 -4.26 5.09
N ILE A 59 -14.44 -3.52 4.46
CA ILE A 59 -13.03 -3.53 4.81
C ILE A 59 -12.77 -2.38 5.79
N VAL A 60 -12.29 -2.71 6.98
CA VAL A 60 -11.99 -1.74 8.04
C VAL A 60 -10.48 -1.50 8.08
N PRO A 61 -9.99 -0.33 7.63
CA PRO A 61 -8.58 0.00 7.69
C PRO A 61 -8.13 0.37 9.10
N ASN A 62 -6.82 0.27 9.36
CA ASN A 62 -6.24 0.77 10.59
C ASN A 62 -6.24 2.30 10.63
N ILE A 63 -5.97 2.96 9.49
CA ILE A 63 -6.10 4.41 9.33
C ILE A 63 -6.82 4.72 8.02
N THR A 64 -7.73 5.70 8.07
CA THR A 64 -8.28 6.30 6.86
C THR A 64 -7.57 7.60 6.51
N HIS A 65 -7.37 7.86 5.22
CA HIS A 65 -6.94 9.18 4.72
C HIS A 65 -7.93 9.71 3.68
N ASP A 66 -8.17 11.02 3.70
CA ASP A 66 -8.99 11.69 2.69
C ASP A 66 -8.15 12.74 1.96
N GLY A 67 -7.39 12.27 0.97
CA GLY A 67 -6.48 13.10 0.17
C GLY A 67 -5.03 13.11 0.65
N GLY A 68 -4.72 12.43 1.76
CA GLY A 68 -3.33 12.32 2.26
C GLY A 68 -2.36 11.56 1.35
N LEU A 69 -2.87 10.81 0.37
CA LEU A 69 -2.10 10.13 -0.68
C LEU A 69 -2.90 10.19 -1.99
N SER A 70 -2.21 10.32 -3.11
CA SER A 70 -2.75 10.27 -4.46
C SER A 70 -2.03 9.18 -5.25
N LEU A 71 -2.68 8.04 -5.45
CA LEU A 71 -2.03 6.88 -6.09
C LEU A 71 -2.50 6.73 -7.53
N ASN A 72 -1.64 7.15 -8.47
CA ASN A 72 -1.97 7.24 -9.89
C ASN A 72 -1.97 5.88 -10.61
N ASN A 73 -3.04 5.60 -11.35
CA ASN A 73 -3.19 4.32 -12.07
C ASN A 73 -2.16 4.02 -13.15
N ARG A 74 -1.40 5.03 -13.60
CA ARG A 74 -0.36 4.88 -14.62
C ARG A 74 1.03 4.68 -14.02
N GLY A 75 1.15 4.82 -12.71
CA GLY A 75 2.40 4.78 -11.98
C GLY A 75 2.52 5.92 -10.98
N GLU A 76 3.11 5.60 -9.83
CA GLU A 76 3.43 6.53 -8.76
C GLU A 76 4.56 5.95 -7.92
N SER A 77 5.25 6.79 -7.17
CA SER A 77 6.16 6.33 -6.11
C SER A 77 5.47 6.38 -4.77
N VAL A 78 5.65 5.35 -3.96
CA VAL A 78 5.21 5.34 -2.57
C VAL A 78 6.41 5.02 -1.71
N ARG A 79 6.69 5.89 -0.73
CA ARG A 79 7.84 5.79 0.17
C ARG A 79 7.37 5.58 1.60
N LEU A 80 8.04 4.69 2.30
CA LEU A 80 7.97 4.56 3.73
C LEU A 80 9.13 5.35 4.33
N VAL A 81 8.81 6.33 5.17
CA VAL A 81 9.78 7.29 5.70
C VAL A 81 9.74 7.26 7.22
N TYR A 82 10.91 7.26 7.84
CA TYR A 82 11.08 7.40 9.28
C TYR A 82 12.14 8.44 9.59
N ASN A 83 11.81 9.41 10.44
CA ASN A 83 12.72 10.52 10.81
C ASN A 83 13.35 11.22 9.58
N GLY A 84 12.59 11.34 8.49
CA GLY A 84 13.04 11.97 7.25
C GLY A 84 13.91 11.10 6.35
N GLN A 85 14.18 9.85 6.72
CA GLN A 85 14.89 8.87 5.89
C GLN A 85 13.91 7.90 5.25
N THR A 86 14.03 7.67 3.94
CA THR A 86 13.31 6.60 3.26
C THR A 86 13.85 5.25 3.74
N ILE A 87 12.98 4.42 4.30
CA ILE A 87 13.26 3.03 4.65
C ILE A 87 13.11 2.16 3.39
N ASP A 88 12.01 2.36 2.66
CA ASP A 88 11.63 1.56 1.49
C ASP A 88 10.82 2.41 0.50
N GLU A 89 10.98 2.18 -0.79
CA GLU A 89 10.29 2.88 -1.87
C GLU A 89 9.87 1.92 -2.97
N ILE A 90 8.58 1.87 -3.27
CA ILE A 90 8.09 1.15 -4.45
C ILE A 90 7.70 2.20 -5.48
N THR A 91 8.21 2.06 -6.70
CA THR A 91 7.77 2.86 -7.85
C THR A 91 7.10 1.96 -8.87
N TYR A 92 5.78 2.01 -8.89
CA TYR A 92 5.00 1.23 -9.83
C TYR A 92 4.72 2.02 -11.10
N HIS A 93 4.45 1.31 -12.18
CA HIS A 93 4.16 1.90 -13.48
C HIS A 93 3.22 1.00 -14.28
N SER A 94 2.73 1.47 -15.42
CA SER A 94 1.76 0.78 -16.28
C SER A 94 2.20 -0.59 -16.83
N GLY A 95 3.43 -1.03 -16.58
CA GLY A 95 3.95 -2.34 -16.99
C GLY A 95 3.79 -3.44 -15.94
N TRP A 96 3.29 -3.08 -14.75
CA TRP A 96 2.96 -4.01 -13.69
C TRP A 96 1.69 -4.81 -14.04
N PRO A 97 1.45 -5.96 -13.40
CA PRO A 97 0.38 -6.88 -13.79
C PRO A 97 -1.01 -6.45 -13.29
N TYR A 98 -1.49 -5.29 -13.74
CA TYR A 98 -2.82 -4.81 -13.44
C TYR A 98 -3.90 -5.68 -14.09
N SER A 99 -5.04 -5.77 -13.41
CA SER A 99 -6.28 -6.26 -13.99
C SER A 99 -7.41 -5.34 -13.55
N ALA A 100 -8.28 -4.95 -14.48
CA ALA A 100 -9.38 -4.03 -14.18
C ALA A 100 -10.28 -4.61 -13.08
N GLY A 101 -10.44 -3.87 -11.99
CA GLY A 101 -11.19 -4.30 -10.83
C GLY A 101 -10.42 -5.06 -9.75
N HIS A 102 -9.10 -5.22 -9.91
CA HIS A 102 -8.26 -6.03 -9.03
C HIS A 102 -7.06 -5.29 -8.46
N ALA A 103 -6.65 -5.76 -7.28
CA ALA A 103 -5.50 -5.28 -6.52
C ALA A 103 -4.18 -5.78 -7.05
N LEU A 104 -3.14 -4.95 -6.98
CA LEU A 104 -1.78 -5.43 -7.06
C LEU A 104 -1.41 -6.01 -5.69
N THR A 105 -1.33 -7.32 -5.62
CA THR A 105 -0.83 -8.03 -4.45
C THR A 105 0.56 -8.57 -4.73
N LEU A 106 1.45 -8.41 -3.76
CA LEU A 106 2.77 -9.02 -3.77
C LEU A 106 2.64 -10.52 -3.46
N ASP A 107 3.41 -11.36 -4.13
CA ASP A 107 3.53 -12.78 -3.77
C ASP A 107 4.03 -12.89 -2.31
N PRO A 108 3.33 -13.62 -1.42
CA PRO A 108 3.73 -13.76 -0.02
C PRO A 108 5.14 -14.33 0.19
N SER A 109 5.69 -15.08 -0.78
CA SER A 109 7.08 -15.55 -0.77
C SER A 109 8.11 -14.47 -1.10
N LYS A 110 7.64 -13.25 -1.40
CA LYS A 110 8.40 -12.08 -1.84
C LYS A 110 8.17 -10.87 -0.93
N TYR A 111 7.65 -11.07 0.29
CA TYR A 111 7.53 -10.01 1.30
C TYR A 111 8.91 -9.61 1.82
N ASP A 112 9.61 -8.83 1.01
CA ASP A 112 10.98 -8.36 1.20
C ASP A 112 11.11 -6.97 0.55
N THR A 113 11.97 -6.11 1.09
CA THR A 113 12.13 -4.70 0.69
C THR A 113 12.87 -4.48 -0.62
N GLU A 114 13.49 -5.51 -1.19
CA GLU A 114 14.09 -5.45 -2.53
C GLU A 114 13.21 -6.19 -3.54
N LEU A 115 12.59 -7.31 -3.14
CA LEU A 115 11.75 -8.10 -4.03
C LEU A 115 10.40 -7.44 -4.32
N ASN A 116 9.92 -6.54 -3.46
CA ASN A 116 8.74 -5.72 -3.69
C ASN A 116 8.91 -4.70 -4.84
N ASP A 117 10.13 -4.44 -5.30
CA ASP A 117 10.41 -3.53 -6.43
C ASP A 117 10.29 -4.20 -7.79
N GLU A 118 10.30 -5.54 -7.81
CA GLU A 118 10.28 -6.33 -9.04
C GLU A 118 8.85 -6.57 -9.51
N PRO A 119 8.40 -6.01 -10.65
CA PRO A 119 7.00 -6.11 -11.10
C PRO A 119 6.53 -7.56 -11.30
N SER A 120 7.47 -8.48 -11.55
CA SER A 120 7.21 -9.91 -11.75
C SER A 120 6.83 -10.66 -10.47
N ASN A 121 7.09 -10.08 -9.29
CA ASN A 121 6.68 -10.63 -7.99
C ASN A 121 5.25 -10.21 -7.60
N TRP A 122 4.61 -9.35 -8.40
CA TRP A 122 3.25 -8.89 -8.16
C TRP A 122 2.26 -9.64 -9.04
N CYS A 123 0.99 -9.64 -8.62
CA CYS A 123 -0.09 -10.15 -9.43
C CYS A 123 -1.40 -9.43 -9.11
N ALA A 124 -2.39 -9.56 -10.00
CA ALA A 124 -3.74 -9.15 -9.71
C ALA A 124 -4.34 -10.05 -8.61
N SER A 125 -4.93 -9.44 -7.58
CA SER A 125 -5.59 -10.12 -6.47
C SER A 125 -6.76 -10.94 -7.00
N PRO A 126 -7.03 -12.13 -6.43
CA PRO A 126 -8.16 -12.95 -6.87
C PRO A 126 -9.52 -12.31 -6.56
N THR A 127 -9.57 -11.33 -5.65
CA THR A 127 -10.80 -10.62 -5.29
C THR A 127 -10.99 -9.39 -6.16
N VAL A 128 -12.19 -9.23 -6.70
CA VAL A 128 -12.58 -8.04 -7.47
C VAL A 128 -13.17 -7.00 -6.52
N TYR A 129 -12.51 -5.85 -6.38
CA TYR A 129 -13.01 -4.72 -5.58
C TYR A 129 -13.55 -3.57 -6.43
N SER A 130 -13.61 -3.66 -7.75
CA SER A 130 -14.43 -2.73 -8.54
C SER A 130 -14.83 -3.33 -9.90
N VAL A 131 -15.99 -2.95 -10.43
CA VAL A 131 -16.42 -3.35 -11.78
C VAL A 131 -16.31 -2.12 -12.67
N GLY A 132 -15.44 -2.16 -13.68
CA GLY A 132 -15.47 -1.21 -14.81
C GLY A 132 -14.46 -0.06 -14.83
N SER A 133 -13.36 -0.09 -14.07
CA SER A 133 -12.23 0.82 -14.28
C SER A 133 -10.90 0.13 -13.97
N ASP A 134 -9.81 0.68 -14.52
CA ASP A 134 -8.41 0.25 -14.38
C ASP A 134 -7.93 0.32 -12.93
N ALA A 135 -8.55 -0.52 -12.08
CA ALA A 135 -8.38 -0.53 -10.64
C ALA A 135 -6.90 -0.57 -10.31
N THR A 136 -6.45 0.51 -9.71
CA THR A 136 -5.12 0.58 -9.13
C THR A 136 -5.30 0.33 -7.66
N GLU A 137 -5.58 -0.93 -7.36
CA GLU A 137 -5.73 -1.43 -6.01
C GLU A 137 -4.32 -1.88 -5.52
N LYS A 138 -3.37 -0.95 -5.49
CA LYS A 138 -2.29 -0.77 -4.51
C LYS A 138 -1.52 -1.89 -3.75
N PHE A 139 -0.31 -1.48 -3.37
CA PHE A 139 0.88 -2.16 -2.88
C PHE A 139 0.86 -2.61 -1.41
N SER A 140 1.50 -3.74 -1.13
CA SER A 140 2.08 -4.11 0.17
C SER A 140 3.50 -3.56 0.27
N LYS A 141 3.75 -2.60 1.17
CA LYS A 141 5.09 -2.22 1.60
C LYS A 141 5.55 -3.15 2.72
N VAL A 142 6.78 -3.61 2.64
CA VAL A 142 7.38 -4.44 3.67
C VAL A 142 8.22 -3.53 4.56
N VAL A 143 8.05 -3.65 5.87
CA VAL A 143 9.03 -3.16 6.84
C VAL A 143 9.80 -4.39 7.31
N ASP A 144 11.10 -4.36 7.05
CA ASP A 144 12.08 -5.28 7.62
C ASP A 144 12.74 -4.66 8.85
#